data_AF-A0AAD6QFV6-F1
#
_entry.id   AF-A0AAD6QFV6-F1
#
_cell.length_a   1.000
_cell.length_b   1.000
_cell.length_c   1.000
_cell.angle_alpha   90.00
_cell.angle_beta   90.00
_cell.angle_gamma   90.00
#
_symmetry.space_group_name_H-M   'P 1'
#
loop_
_entity.id
_entity.type
_entity.pdbx_description
1 polymer ?
#
loop_
_entity_poly.entity_id
_entity_poly.type
_entity_poly.pdbx_seq_one_letter_code
_entity_poly.pdbx_strand_id
1 'polypeptide(L)'
;MAENIIFIPIYIKNLGFLNVTLFILFSAILLCPLRRLSLVIAILLFPVRQLALATTIQRKGAGSVFKSHTHHRKGPARFRSLDFGERNGYLKGVVTEIIHDPGRGAPLARVTFRHPFRYKKQKELFVAAEGMAVVCNVEHHVGDRGAFARASGDYAIVISHNPDNDTTRIKLPSGSKKIVPSGCRGMIGQVAGGGRTEKPMLKAGNAYHKFRVKRNCWPKVRGVAMNPVEHPHGGGNHQHIGHASTVRRDAPPGQKVGLIAARRTGRLRGQAAASAAKADKV
;
A
#
# COMPACT_ATOMS: atom_id res chain seq x y z
N MET A 1 -14.86 -11.12 72.46
CA MET A 1 -16.20 -10.79 71.92
C MET A 1 -16.11 -10.89 70.42
N ALA A 2 -16.92 -11.77 69.84
CA ALA A 2 -16.90 -12.13 68.44
C ALA A 2 -17.55 -11.02 67.60
N GLU A 3 -16.94 -10.64 66.48
CA GLU A 3 -17.64 -9.95 65.41
C GLU A 3 -17.34 -10.62 64.07
N ASN A 4 -18.43 -10.96 63.41
CA ASN A 4 -18.52 -11.88 62.29
C ASN A 4 -18.13 -11.20 60.98
N ILE A 5 -17.24 -11.82 60.21
CA ILE A 5 -17.00 -11.46 58.81
C ILE A 5 -18.04 -12.21 57.96
N ILE A 6 -19.07 -11.49 57.50
CA ILE A 6 -20.08 -12.00 56.58
C ILE A 6 -19.59 -11.75 55.14
N PHE A 7 -19.30 -12.82 54.41
CA PHE A 7 -19.06 -12.81 52.96
C PHE A 7 -20.40 -13.02 52.23
N ILE A 8 -20.87 -12.03 51.46
CA ILE A 8 -21.98 -12.19 50.50
C ILE A 8 -21.40 -12.09 49.09
N PRO A 9 -21.47 -13.15 48.26
CA PRO A 9 -21.08 -13.07 46.85
C PRO A 9 -22.27 -12.56 46.02
N ILE A 10 -22.19 -11.33 45.52
CA ILE A 10 -23.15 -10.83 44.52
C ILE A 10 -22.64 -11.21 43.12
N TYR A 11 -23.32 -12.18 42.53
CA TYR A 11 -23.23 -12.56 41.11
C TYR A 11 -24.02 -11.54 40.28
N ILE A 12 -23.36 -10.76 39.41
CA ILE A 12 -24.06 -9.99 38.36
C ILE A 12 -23.46 -10.31 37.01
N LYS A 13 -24.26 -11.05 36.23
CA LYS A 13 -24.11 -11.29 34.80
C LYS A 13 -24.26 -9.97 34.02
N ASN A 14 -23.39 -9.81 33.02
CA ASN A 14 -23.64 -9.19 31.72
C ASN A 14 -24.83 -8.21 31.64
N LEU A 15 -24.55 -6.90 31.68
CA LEU A 15 -25.29 -5.91 30.91
C LEU A 15 -24.51 -4.59 30.85
N GLY A 16 -24.35 -4.05 29.63
CA GLY A 16 -24.37 -2.62 29.37
C GLY A 16 -23.24 -1.75 29.92
N PHE A 17 -22.37 -1.33 29.00
CA PHE A 17 -21.61 -0.08 29.09
C PHE A 17 -22.48 1.07 29.64
N LEU A 18 -22.34 1.43 30.92
CA LEU A 18 -22.58 2.77 31.43
C LEU A 18 -22.02 2.88 32.88
N ASN A 19 -21.05 3.80 33.05
CA ASN A 19 -20.73 4.52 34.29
C ASN A 19 -20.39 3.73 35.57
N VAL A 20 -19.10 3.44 35.79
CA VAL A 20 -18.53 3.34 37.15
C VAL A 20 -17.09 3.90 37.18
N THR A 21 -16.97 5.21 37.36
CA THR A 21 -15.79 5.84 37.97
C THR A 21 -16.28 6.60 39.19
N LEU A 22 -16.71 5.85 40.20
CA LEU A 22 -17.15 6.40 41.47
C LEU A 22 -16.84 5.40 42.59
N PHE A 23 -15.58 4.96 42.72
CA PHE A 23 -15.19 4.11 43.86
C PHE A 23 -13.68 4.16 44.17
N ILE A 24 -13.06 5.34 44.14
CA ILE A 24 -11.75 5.56 44.79
C ILE A 24 -11.70 7.01 45.30
N LEU A 25 -12.43 7.33 46.38
CA LEU A 25 -12.31 8.65 47.02
C LEU A 25 -12.93 8.70 48.44
N PHE A 26 -12.73 7.66 49.27
CA PHE A 26 -13.30 7.69 50.64
C PHE A 26 -12.37 7.26 51.80
N SER A 27 -11.04 7.32 51.64
CA SER A 27 -10.14 7.04 52.78
C SER A 27 -8.88 7.90 52.81
N ALA A 28 -9.03 9.23 52.76
CA ALA A 28 -7.95 10.14 53.10
C ALA A 28 -8.48 11.55 53.45
N ILE A 29 -9.40 11.65 54.40
CA ILE A 29 -9.77 12.94 55.02
C ILE A 29 -9.83 12.74 56.54
N LEU A 30 -8.66 12.71 57.17
CA LEU A 30 -8.47 13.08 58.57
C LEU A 30 -6.98 13.39 58.74
N LEU A 31 -6.70 14.60 59.25
CA LEU A 31 -5.37 15.21 59.49
C LEU A 31 -4.76 16.01 58.33
N CYS A 32 -5.36 17.15 57.97
CA CYS A 32 -4.57 18.35 57.66
C CYS A 32 -5.44 19.63 57.72
N PRO A 33 -5.32 20.48 58.75
CA PRO A 33 -5.92 21.80 58.74
C PRO A 33 -4.93 22.82 58.12
N LEU A 34 -5.48 23.78 57.36
CA LEU A 34 -4.85 25.02 56.89
C LEU A 34 -3.84 24.92 55.72
N ARG A 35 -4.33 25.07 54.47
CA ARG A 35 -3.96 26.21 53.60
C ARG A 35 -4.78 26.24 52.29
N ARG A 36 -5.18 27.47 51.97
CA ARG A 36 -6.03 27.97 50.89
C ARG A 36 -5.75 27.40 49.49
N LEU A 37 -6.87 27.16 48.79
CA LEU A 37 -7.17 27.46 47.38
C LEU A 37 -6.02 27.33 46.39
N SER A 38 -6.02 26.24 45.62
CA SER A 38 -6.11 26.27 44.15
C SER A 38 -6.13 24.83 43.63
N LEU A 39 -7.19 24.09 43.98
CA LEU A 39 -7.52 22.85 43.30
C LEU A 39 -8.22 23.26 41.99
N VAL A 40 -7.40 23.69 41.03
CA VAL A 40 -7.82 23.87 39.65
C VAL A 40 -8.24 22.49 39.17
N ILE A 41 -9.56 22.36 39.10
CA ILE A 41 -10.35 21.40 38.36
C ILE A 41 -9.60 21.01 37.08
N ALA A 42 -8.81 19.95 37.15
CA ALA A 42 -8.35 19.20 35.99
C ALA A 42 -9.52 18.34 35.52
N ILE A 43 -10.60 19.00 35.08
CA ILE A 43 -11.57 18.37 34.18
C ILE A 43 -10.73 17.94 32.98
N LEU A 44 -10.59 16.63 32.88
CA LEU A 44 -10.38 15.88 31.66
C LEU A 44 -10.81 16.69 30.43
N LEU A 45 -9.84 17.41 29.86
CA LEU A 45 -9.82 17.75 28.44
C LEU A 45 -9.58 16.43 27.70
N PHE A 46 -10.57 15.53 27.75
CA PHE A 46 -10.80 14.64 26.63
C PHE A 46 -11.07 15.59 25.48
N PRO A 47 -10.17 15.71 24.49
CA PRO A 47 -10.42 16.58 23.37
C PRO A 47 -11.74 16.10 22.78
N VAL A 48 -12.73 16.99 22.79
CA VAL A 48 -13.97 16.85 22.03
C VAL A 48 -13.52 16.32 20.68
N ARG A 49 -13.83 15.05 20.40
CA ARG A 49 -13.65 14.49 19.07
C ARG A 49 -14.61 15.29 18.20
N GLN A 50 -14.12 16.42 17.70
CA GLN A 50 -14.80 17.21 16.70
C GLN A 50 -15.23 16.22 15.63
N LEU A 51 -16.52 16.26 15.31
CA LEU A 51 -17.15 15.54 14.22
C LEU A 51 -16.54 16.05 12.91
N ALA A 52 -15.28 15.73 12.67
CA ALA A 52 -14.59 16.03 11.44
C ALA A 52 -15.12 15.05 10.38
N LEU A 53 -15.48 15.58 9.22
CA LEU A 53 -15.83 14.75 8.08
C LEU A 53 -14.64 13.87 7.72
N ALA A 54 -14.91 12.61 7.39
CA ALA A 54 -13.87 11.68 7.00
C ALA A 54 -13.15 12.21 5.75
N THR A 55 -11.84 12.41 5.88
CA THR A 55 -10.99 12.90 4.78
C THR A 55 -11.11 11.99 3.55
N THR A 56 -10.89 12.53 2.35
CA THR A 56 -10.92 11.73 1.11
C THR A 56 -9.95 10.54 1.14
N ILE A 57 -8.86 10.63 1.90
CA ILE A 57 -7.88 9.54 2.06
C ILE A 57 -8.50 8.38 2.84
N GLN A 58 -9.21 8.65 3.93
CA GLN A 58 -9.91 7.62 4.71
C GLN A 58 -11.02 6.96 3.89
N ARG A 59 -11.79 7.76 3.13
CA ARG A 59 -12.88 7.26 2.29
C ARG A 59 -12.45 6.27 1.20
N LYS A 60 -11.18 6.30 0.76
CA LYS A 60 -10.64 5.34 -0.22
C LYS A 60 -10.59 3.90 0.31
N GLY A 61 -10.43 3.72 1.62
CA GLY A 61 -10.37 2.40 2.25
C GLY A 61 -11.72 1.69 2.30
N ALA A 62 -12.82 2.44 2.42
CA ALA A 62 -14.18 1.89 2.49
C ALA A 62 -14.63 1.23 1.17
N GLY A 63 -13.93 1.51 0.06
CA GLY A 63 -14.17 0.82 -1.21
C GLY A 63 -15.54 1.09 -1.82
N SER A 64 -16.09 2.29 -1.72
CA SER A 64 -17.32 2.67 -2.45
C SER A 64 -16.99 3.14 -3.88
N VAL A 65 -17.01 4.46 -4.11
CA VAL A 65 -16.71 5.11 -5.40
C VAL A 65 -15.25 4.88 -5.85
N PHE A 66 -14.36 4.50 -4.92
CA PHE A 66 -12.94 4.34 -5.16
C PHE A 66 -12.52 2.94 -5.64
N LYS A 67 -13.47 2.03 -5.89
CA LYS A 67 -13.18 0.71 -6.50
C LYS A 67 -12.53 0.88 -7.87
N SER A 68 -11.75 -0.11 -8.28
CA SER A 68 -11.19 -0.17 -9.64
C SER A 68 -12.29 -0.55 -10.63
N HIS A 69 -12.32 0.10 -11.78
CA HIS A 69 -13.15 -0.33 -12.91
C HIS A 69 -12.51 -1.57 -13.55
N THR A 70 -13.15 -2.73 -13.41
CA THR A 70 -12.60 -4.03 -13.86
C THR A 70 -13.34 -4.66 -15.02
N HIS A 71 -14.48 -4.09 -15.46
CA HIS A 71 -15.36 -4.68 -16.47
C HIS A 71 -14.66 -5.03 -17.80
N HIS A 72 -13.71 -4.20 -18.24
CA HIS A 72 -12.99 -4.41 -19.50
C HIS A 72 -11.65 -5.16 -19.35
N ARG A 73 -11.28 -5.58 -18.13
CA ARG A 73 -10.03 -6.32 -17.92
C ARG A 73 -10.15 -7.73 -18.46
N LYS A 74 -9.12 -8.19 -19.17
CA LYS A 74 -9.06 -9.51 -19.80
C LYS A 74 -8.83 -10.63 -18.79
N GLY A 75 -8.09 -10.33 -17.72
CA GLY A 75 -7.84 -11.28 -16.64
C GLY A 75 -6.53 -10.99 -15.89
N PRO A 76 -6.23 -11.76 -14.84
CA PRO A 76 -4.98 -11.63 -14.11
C PRO A 76 -3.82 -12.14 -14.96
N ALA A 77 -2.82 -11.29 -15.19
CA ALA A 77 -1.56 -11.71 -15.81
C ALA A 77 -0.69 -12.45 -14.78
N ARG A 78 -0.53 -13.75 -14.90
CA ARG A 78 0.17 -14.58 -13.91
C ARG A 78 0.85 -15.75 -14.59
N PHE A 79 1.90 -16.27 -13.97
CA PHE A 79 2.39 -17.58 -14.36
C PHE A 79 1.33 -18.66 -14.11
N ARG A 80 1.49 -19.79 -14.77
CA ARG A 80 0.66 -20.95 -14.48
C ARG A 80 0.90 -21.46 -13.05
N SER A 81 0.01 -22.34 -12.59
CA SER A 81 0.25 -23.10 -11.36
C SER A 81 1.55 -23.90 -11.46
N LEU A 82 2.40 -23.81 -10.44
CA LEU A 82 3.61 -24.62 -10.36
C LEU A 82 3.24 -26.11 -10.22
N ASP A 83 3.44 -26.88 -11.28
CA ASP A 83 3.17 -28.31 -11.36
C ASP A 83 4.49 -29.12 -11.37
N PHE A 84 4.38 -30.45 -11.34
CA PHE A 84 5.54 -31.35 -11.39
C PHE A 84 6.36 -31.13 -12.67
N GLY A 85 5.67 -30.87 -13.78
CA GLY A 85 6.32 -30.67 -15.08
C GLY A 85 7.19 -29.42 -15.13
N GLU A 86 6.81 -28.32 -14.49
CA GLU A 86 7.67 -27.12 -14.38
C GLU A 86 8.77 -27.22 -13.32
N ARG A 87 8.63 -28.08 -12.30
CA ARG A 87 9.68 -28.26 -11.28
C ARG A 87 10.84 -29.10 -11.80
N ASN A 88 10.53 -30.18 -12.52
CA ASN A 88 11.52 -31.18 -12.91
C ASN A 88 11.86 -31.16 -14.41
N GLY A 89 11.11 -30.40 -15.21
CA GLY A 89 11.30 -30.33 -16.65
C GLY A 89 10.85 -29.00 -17.22
N TYR A 90 10.46 -29.01 -18.51
CA TYR A 90 9.97 -27.82 -19.19
C TYR A 90 8.63 -28.12 -19.87
N LEU A 91 7.77 -27.10 -19.96
CA LEU A 91 6.55 -27.16 -20.74
C LEU A 91 6.65 -26.21 -21.92
N LYS A 92 6.40 -26.73 -23.12
CA LYS A 92 6.27 -25.91 -24.33
C LYS A 92 4.86 -25.34 -24.41
N GLY A 93 4.77 -24.03 -24.62
CA GLY A 93 3.53 -23.31 -24.89
C GLY A 93 3.68 -22.47 -26.14
N VAL A 94 2.58 -22.22 -26.82
CA VAL A 94 2.56 -21.38 -28.02
C VAL A 94 1.86 -20.06 -27.68
N VAL A 95 2.53 -18.94 -27.95
CA VAL A 95 1.91 -17.61 -27.88
C VAL A 95 0.89 -17.52 -29.00
N THR A 96 -0.39 -17.44 -28.64
CA THR A 96 -1.49 -17.40 -29.60
C THR A 96 -1.76 -15.97 -30.07
N GLU A 97 -1.72 -15.01 -29.15
CA GLU A 97 -1.94 -13.59 -29.46
C GLU A 97 -1.33 -12.69 -28.38
N ILE A 98 -1.03 -11.45 -28.76
CA ILE A 98 -0.65 -10.36 -27.86
C ILE A 98 -1.84 -9.40 -27.75
N ILE A 99 -2.34 -9.18 -26.54
CA ILE A 99 -3.57 -8.45 -26.25
C ILE A 99 -3.24 -7.20 -25.43
N HIS A 100 -3.91 -6.09 -25.72
CA HIS A 100 -3.93 -4.95 -24.83
C HIS A 100 -4.98 -5.12 -23.71
N ASP A 101 -4.56 -5.02 -22.44
CA ASP A 101 -5.45 -4.98 -21.29
C ASP A 101 -5.75 -3.53 -20.86
N PRO A 102 -7.03 -3.11 -20.85
CA PRO A 102 -7.41 -1.76 -20.45
C PRO A 102 -6.95 -1.43 -19.02
N GLY A 103 -6.15 -0.35 -18.90
CA GLY A 103 -5.59 0.09 -17.63
C GLY A 103 -4.17 -0.42 -17.35
N ARG A 104 -3.64 -1.31 -18.21
CA ARG A 104 -2.23 -1.73 -18.21
C ARG A 104 -1.45 -0.95 -19.27
N GLY A 105 -0.20 -0.61 -18.95
CA GLY A 105 0.73 -0.04 -19.93
C GLY A 105 1.40 -1.12 -20.79
N ALA A 106 1.65 -2.28 -20.18
CA ALA A 106 2.28 -3.42 -20.85
C ALA A 106 1.22 -4.33 -21.47
N PRO A 107 1.47 -4.86 -22.68
CA PRO A 107 0.59 -5.86 -23.30
C PRO A 107 0.66 -7.21 -22.56
N LEU A 108 -0.37 -8.03 -22.79
CA LEU A 108 -0.48 -9.40 -22.28
C LEU A 108 -0.27 -10.39 -23.42
N ALA A 109 0.46 -11.47 -23.16
CA ALA A 109 0.57 -12.59 -24.10
C ALA A 109 -0.38 -13.70 -23.67
N ARG A 110 -1.30 -14.12 -24.56
CA ARG A 110 -2.12 -15.32 -24.35
C ARG A 110 -1.33 -16.53 -24.81
N VAL A 111 -0.86 -17.33 -23.86
CA VAL A 111 -0.07 -18.53 -24.13
C VAL A 111 -0.97 -19.75 -23.93
N THR A 112 -0.98 -20.62 -24.94
CA THR A 112 -1.74 -21.86 -24.91
C THR A 112 -0.78 -23.01 -24.63
N PHE A 113 -1.05 -23.74 -23.56
CA PHE A 113 -0.34 -24.97 -23.19
C PHE A 113 -1.24 -26.18 -23.32
N ARG A 114 -0.63 -27.36 -23.48
CA ARG A 114 -1.32 -28.64 -23.32
C ARG A 114 -1.41 -28.98 -21.82
N HIS A 115 -2.57 -29.44 -21.37
CA HIS A 115 -2.75 -29.89 -19.99
C HIS A 115 -2.01 -31.23 -19.77
N PRO A 116 -1.32 -31.44 -18.63
CA PRO A 116 -0.52 -32.65 -18.41
C PRO A 116 -1.37 -33.92 -18.31
N PHE A 117 -2.44 -33.91 -17.51
CA PHE A 117 -3.23 -35.12 -17.23
C PHE A 117 -4.50 -35.31 -18.06
N ARG A 118 -4.94 -34.28 -18.80
CA ARG A 118 -6.27 -34.29 -19.47
C ARG A 118 -6.11 -33.80 -20.90
N TYR A 119 -6.96 -34.27 -21.81
CA TYR A 119 -7.03 -33.74 -23.17
C TYR A 119 -7.73 -32.37 -23.19
N LYS A 120 -7.01 -31.34 -22.74
CA LYS A 120 -7.47 -29.95 -22.71
C LYS A 120 -6.30 -29.01 -23.00
N LYS A 121 -6.60 -27.87 -23.63
CA LYS A 121 -5.65 -26.76 -23.76
C LYS A 121 -5.87 -25.77 -22.60
N GLN A 122 -4.82 -25.47 -21.85
CA GLN A 122 -4.82 -24.43 -20.81
C GLN A 122 -4.36 -23.11 -21.43
N LYS A 123 -5.20 -22.08 -21.37
CA LYS A 123 -4.87 -20.72 -21.83
C LYS A 123 -4.53 -19.87 -20.62
N GLU A 124 -3.34 -19.31 -20.59
CA GLU A 124 -2.86 -18.46 -19.51
C GLU A 124 -2.42 -17.10 -20.07
N LEU A 125 -2.59 -16.05 -19.27
CA LEU A 125 -2.22 -14.68 -19.63
C LEU A 125 -0.91 -14.31 -18.94
N PHE A 126 0.13 -14.07 -19.74
CA PHE A 126 1.44 -13.62 -19.26
C PHE A 126 1.61 -12.13 -19.53
N VAL A 127 2.53 -11.50 -18.80
CA VAL A 127 3.06 -10.21 -19.20
C VAL A 127 3.95 -10.45 -20.42
N ALA A 128 3.77 -9.70 -21.50
CA ALA A 128 4.65 -9.82 -22.66
C ALA A 128 6.05 -9.26 -22.32
N ALA A 129 7.09 -9.99 -22.67
CA ALA A 129 8.48 -9.62 -22.44
C ALA A 129 9.24 -9.53 -23.77
N GLU A 130 10.24 -8.65 -23.80
CA GLU A 130 11.10 -8.34 -24.96
C GLU A 130 12.57 -8.36 -24.51
N GLY A 131 13.49 -8.76 -25.39
CA GLY A 131 14.94 -8.77 -25.13
C GLY A 131 15.44 -9.95 -24.28
N MET A 132 16.77 -10.08 -24.14
CA MET A 132 17.38 -11.35 -23.72
C MET A 132 18.35 -11.32 -22.51
N ALA A 133 18.51 -10.19 -21.81
CA ALA A 133 19.56 -10.07 -20.77
C ALA A 133 19.07 -9.84 -19.33
N VAL A 134 17.78 -9.58 -19.14
CA VAL A 134 17.19 -9.18 -17.86
C VAL A 134 16.00 -10.07 -17.53
N VAL A 135 15.46 -9.99 -16.32
CA VAL A 135 14.33 -10.81 -15.89
C VAL A 135 13.14 -9.93 -15.51
N CYS A 136 11.93 -10.34 -15.88
CA CYS A 136 10.69 -9.69 -15.47
C CYS A 136 9.70 -10.68 -14.84
N ASN A 137 8.64 -10.13 -14.24
CA ASN A 137 7.58 -10.91 -13.59
C ASN A 137 8.10 -11.92 -12.54
N VAL A 138 9.14 -11.56 -11.77
CA VAL A 138 9.80 -12.46 -10.79
C VAL A 138 8.89 -12.74 -9.60
N GLU A 139 8.91 -13.96 -9.07
CA GLU A 139 8.18 -14.36 -7.87
C GLU A 139 8.83 -13.83 -6.56
N HIS A 140 8.04 -13.68 -5.49
CA HIS A 140 8.58 -13.34 -4.17
C HIS A 140 8.83 -14.59 -3.33
N HIS A 141 7.84 -15.47 -3.31
CA HIS A 141 7.92 -16.85 -2.85
C HIS A 141 7.63 -17.81 -4.00
N VAL A 142 8.13 -19.03 -3.89
CA VAL A 142 7.96 -20.07 -4.90
C VAL A 142 6.47 -20.35 -5.10
N GLY A 143 5.96 -20.11 -6.31
CA GLY A 143 4.56 -20.35 -6.64
C GLY A 143 3.62 -19.14 -6.53
N ASP A 144 4.13 -17.94 -6.22
CA ASP A 144 3.34 -16.69 -6.17
C ASP A 144 2.78 -16.24 -7.54
N ARG A 145 3.21 -16.90 -8.62
CA ARG A 145 2.80 -16.65 -10.01
C ARG A 145 3.13 -15.24 -10.54
N GLY A 146 4.11 -14.58 -9.94
CA GLY A 146 4.73 -13.32 -10.38
C GLY A 146 4.35 -12.11 -9.52
N ALA A 147 5.36 -11.44 -8.96
CA ALA A 147 5.22 -10.31 -8.04
C ALA A 147 5.99 -9.06 -8.48
N PHE A 148 7.27 -9.20 -8.83
CA PHE A 148 8.18 -8.08 -9.13
C PHE A 148 8.33 -7.80 -10.62
N ALA A 149 8.71 -6.56 -10.96
CA ALA A 149 9.00 -6.10 -12.33
C ALA A 149 7.88 -6.45 -13.34
N ARG A 150 6.68 -5.90 -13.10
CA ARG A 150 5.47 -6.18 -13.90
C ARG A 150 4.93 -4.98 -14.66
N ALA A 151 5.42 -3.77 -14.36
CA ALA A 151 5.00 -2.57 -15.06
C ALA A 151 5.73 -2.46 -16.41
N SER A 152 5.18 -1.65 -17.31
CA SER A 152 5.72 -1.46 -18.66
C SER A 152 7.12 -0.87 -18.62
N GLY A 153 8.10 -1.55 -19.22
CA GLY A 153 9.51 -1.15 -19.24
C GLY A 153 10.30 -1.55 -17.98
N ASP A 154 9.66 -2.15 -16.97
CA ASP A 154 10.38 -2.61 -15.78
C ASP A 154 11.19 -3.88 -16.09
N TYR A 155 12.31 -4.01 -15.42
CA TYR A 155 13.13 -5.22 -15.40
C TYR A 155 13.82 -5.37 -14.05
N ALA A 156 14.23 -6.59 -13.74
CA ALA A 156 15.07 -6.93 -12.60
C ALA A 156 16.37 -7.54 -13.11
N ILE A 157 17.46 -7.25 -12.41
CA ILE A 157 18.79 -7.80 -12.71
C ILE A 157 19.11 -8.85 -11.65
N VAL A 158 19.54 -10.03 -12.08
CA VAL A 158 20.09 -11.03 -11.18
C VAL A 158 21.53 -10.65 -10.88
N ILE A 159 21.86 -10.42 -9.60
CA ILE A 159 23.20 -9.97 -9.20
C ILE A 159 24.09 -11.17 -8.87
N SER A 160 23.60 -12.03 -7.98
CA SER A 160 24.41 -13.13 -7.45
C SER A 160 23.51 -14.27 -6.97
N HIS A 161 24.00 -15.48 -7.16
CA HIS A 161 23.42 -16.69 -6.59
C HIS A 161 24.28 -17.15 -5.41
N ASN A 162 23.63 -17.50 -4.30
CA ASN A 162 24.27 -18.18 -3.19
C ASN A 162 23.79 -19.64 -3.17
N PRO A 163 24.66 -20.61 -3.51
CA PRO A 163 24.29 -22.03 -3.54
C PRO A 163 24.12 -22.62 -2.13
N ASP A 164 24.76 -22.06 -1.10
CA ASP A 164 24.72 -22.64 0.26
C ASP A 164 23.34 -22.47 0.92
N ASN A 165 22.64 -21.38 0.56
CA ASN A 165 21.36 -21.00 1.14
C ASN A 165 20.22 -21.05 0.12
N ASP A 166 20.45 -21.59 -1.08
CA ASP A 166 19.50 -21.59 -2.20
C ASP A 166 18.78 -20.24 -2.39
N THR A 167 19.55 -19.15 -2.34
CA THR A 167 19.01 -17.80 -2.47
C THR A 167 19.68 -17.04 -3.59
N THR A 168 18.87 -16.24 -4.27
CA THR A 168 19.27 -15.37 -5.36
C THR A 168 19.05 -13.93 -4.97
N ARG A 169 20.06 -13.09 -5.18
CA ARG A 169 19.97 -11.64 -4.99
C ARG A 169 19.56 -10.99 -6.29
N ILE A 170 18.39 -10.36 -6.28
CA ILE A 170 17.86 -9.60 -7.41
C ILE A 170 17.91 -8.10 -7.11
N LYS A 171 18.13 -7.32 -8.16
CA LYS A 171 17.94 -5.87 -8.14
C LYS A 171 16.56 -5.54 -8.67
N LEU A 172 15.76 -4.85 -7.88
CA LEU A 172 14.42 -4.41 -8.28
C LEU A 172 14.50 -3.14 -9.14
N PRO A 173 13.43 -2.81 -9.90
CA PRO A 173 13.34 -1.54 -10.65
C PRO A 173 13.49 -0.28 -9.80
N SER A 174 13.27 -0.38 -8.47
CA SER A 174 13.50 0.71 -7.51
C SER A 174 14.97 0.92 -7.16
N GLY A 175 15.89 0.14 -7.73
CA GLY A 175 17.30 0.10 -7.36
C GLY A 175 17.61 -0.73 -6.11
N SER A 176 16.59 -1.11 -5.33
CA SER A 176 16.76 -1.87 -4.09
C SER A 176 17.14 -3.33 -4.38
N LYS A 177 18.11 -3.86 -3.64
CA LYS A 177 18.50 -5.27 -3.70
C LYS A 177 17.58 -6.08 -2.80
N LYS A 178 17.07 -7.20 -3.30
CA LYS A 178 16.20 -8.12 -2.57
C LYS A 178 16.70 -9.55 -2.70
N ILE A 179 16.60 -10.30 -1.62
CA ILE A 179 16.94 -11.73 -1.58
C ILE A 179 15.65 -12.51 -1.81
N VAL A 180 15.69 -13.45 -2.75
CA VAL A 180 14.56 -14.30 -3.16
C VAL A 180 15.07 -15.75 -3.21
N PRO A 181 14.25 -16.77 -2.88
CA PRO A 181 14.63 -18.17 -3.06
C PRO A 181 15.00 -18.49 -4.51
N SER A 182 16.02 -19.31 -4.74
CA SER A 182 16.48 -19.69 -6.08
C SER A 182 15.46 -20.52 -6.87
N GLY A 183 14.52 -21.18 -6.19
CA GLY A 183 13.39 -21.88 -6.81
C GLY A 183 12.28 -20.96 -7.35
N CYS A 184 12.39 -19.63 -7.21
CA CYS A 184 11.40 -18.68 -7.71
C CYS A 184 11.48 -18.53 -9.23
N ARG A 185 10.31 -18.47 -9.88
CA ARG A 185 10.22 -18.29 -11.33
C ARG A 185 10.37 -16.82 -11.72
N GLY A 186 10.96 -16.60 -12.88
CA GLY A 186 11.03 -15.32 -13.57
C GLY A 186 10.95 -15.53 -15.08
N MET A 187 10.54 -14.51 -15.80
CA MET A 187 10.51 -14.51 -17.26
C MET A 187 11.73 -13.78 -17.79
N ILE A 188 12.40 -14.34 -18.79
CA ILE A 188 13.53 -13.68 -19.43
C ILE A 188 13.01 -12.54 -20.30
N GLY A 189 13.66 -11.39 -20.22
CA GLY A 189 13.36 -10.15 -20.92
C GLY A 189 12.87 -9.02 -20.03
N GLN A 190 12.78 -7.82 -20.61
CA GLN A 190 12.15 -6.64 -20.03
C GLN A 190 10.65 -6.66 -20.37
N VAL A 191 9.81 -6.08 -19.51
CA VAL A 191 8.38 -5.96 -19.81
C VAL A 191 8.14 -5.04 -21.02
N ALA A 192 7.38 -5.53 -22.00
CA ALA A 192 7.02 -4.78 -23.21
C ALA A 192 6.25 -3.47 -22.90
N GLY A 193 6.33 -2.52 -23.85
CA GLY A 193 5.62 -1.24 -23.76
C GLY A 193 6.37 -0.16 -22.95
N GLY A 194 7.70 -0.24 -22.87
CA GLY A 194 8.56 0.80 -22.31
C GLY A 194 8.43 2.16 -23.02
N GLY A 195 8.98 3.22 -22.42
CA GLY A 195 9.00 4.57 -23.01
C GLY A 195 7.66 5.34 -22.99
N ARG A 196 6.57 4.72 -22.54
CA ARG A 196 5.24 5.37 -22.44
C ARG A 196 5.21 6.60 -21.52
N THR A 197 6.12 6.66 -20.54
CA THR A 197 6.18 7.73 -19.54
C THR A 197 6.91 8.97 -20.03
N GLU A 198 7.84 8.82 -20.99
CA GLU A 198 8.62 9.93 -21.55
C GLU A 198 7.75 10.96 -22.28
N LYS A 199 6.63 10.51 -22.84
CA LYS A 199 5.67 11.40 -23.50
C LYS A 199 4.90 12.25 -22.48
N PRO A 200 5.02 13.60 -22.51
CA PRO A 200 4.29 14.45 -21.59
C PRO A 200 2.78 14.41 -21.84
N MET A 201 2.01 14.54 -20.77
CA MET A 201 0.55 14.63 -20.85
C MET A 201 0.15 16.09 -21.08
N LEU A 202 -0.16 16.45 -22.32
CA LEU A 202 -0.48 17.84 -22.70
C LEU A 202 -1.89 18.28 -22.30
N LYS A 203 -2.89 17.41 -22.46
CA LYS A 203 -4.32 17.74 -22.25
C LYS A 203 -4.92 17.03 -21.05
N ALA A 204 -5.80 17.72 -20.32
CA ALA A 204 -6.56 17.15 -19.21
C ALA A 204 -7.51 16.02 -19.65
N GLY A 205 -8.10 16.11 -20.85
CA GLY A 205 -8.94 15.04 -21.41
C GLY A 205 -8.20 13.71 -21.56
N ASN A 206 -6.92 13.75 -21.94
CA ASN A 206 -6.10 12.53 -22.02
C ASN A 206 -5.88 11.92 -20.62
N ALA A 207 -5.72 12.75 -19.59
CA ALA A 207 -5.61 12.27 -18.21
C ALA A 207 -6.94 11.66 -17.73
N TYR A 208 -8.08 12.28 -18.07
CA TYR A 208 -9.41 11.75 -17.77
C TYR A 208 -9.58 10.33 -18.33
N HIS A 209 -9.33 10.12 -19.64
CA HIS A 209 -9.46 8.79 -20.25
C HIS A 209 -8.48 7.75 -19.67
N LYS A 210 -7.27 8.18 -19.28
CA LYS A 210 -6.28 7.32 -18.60
C LYS A 210 -6.77 6.82 -17.23
N PHE A 211 -7.43 7.67 -16.45
CA PHE A 211 -7.93 7.31 -15.12
C PHE A 211 -9.33 6.67 -15.15
N ARG A 212 -10.11 6.89 -16.20
CA ARG A 212 -11.42 6.26 -16.43
C ARG A 212 -11.36 4.73 -16.39
N VAL A 213 -10.35 4.13 -17.00
CA VAL A 213 -10.14 2.66 -17.00
C VAL A 213 -9.45 2.12 -15.74
N LYS A 214 -9.07 2.99 -14.80
CA LYS A 214 -8.42 2.61 -13.53
C LYS A 214 -9.39 2.75 -12.39
N ARG A 215 -8.98 3.32 -11.26
CA ARG A 215 -9.87 3.69 -10.16
C ARG A 215 -10.17 5.17 -10.21
N ASN A 216 -11.30 5.59 -9.65
CA ASN A 216 -11.61 7.00 -9.53
C ASN A 216 -10.59 7.70 -8.60
N CYS A 217 -9.66 8.46 -9.18
CA CYS A 217 -8.61 9.16 -8.44
C CYS A 217 -8.17 10.47 -9.09
N TRP A 218 -8.93 10.92 -10.09
CA TRP A 218 -8.70 12.13 -10.86
C TRP A 218 -10.06 12.78 -11.12
N PRO A 219 -10.20 14.10 -10.97
CA PRO A 219 -9.19 15.10 -10.59
C PRO A 219 -8.77 15.01 -9.12
N LYS A 220 -7.65 15.66 -8.76
CA LYS A 220 -7.16 15.73 -7.37
C LYS A 220 -7.28 17.17 -6.87
N VAL A 221 -8.21 17.41 -5.96
CA VAL A 221 -8.36 18.70 -5.29
C VAL A 221 -7.25 18.87 -4.24
N ARG A 222 -6.64 20.06 -4.18
CA ARG A 222 -5.61 20.39 -3.19
C ARG A 222 -6.26 20.53 -1.82
N GLY A 223 -5.66 19.98 -0.78
CA GLY A 223 -6.21 20.05 0.58
C GLY A 223 -6.35 21.46 1.15
N VAL A 224 -5.52 22.41 0.69
CA VAL A 224 -5.59 23.83 1.09
C VAL A 224 -6.79 24.55 0.47
N ALA A 225 -7.34 24.02 -0.63
CA ALA A 225 -8.54 24.58 -1.27
C ALA A 225 -9.84 24.04 -0.64
N MET A 226 -9.75 23.18 0.38
CA MET A 226 -10.89 22.60 1.08
C MET A 226 -11.19 23.38 2.37
N ASN A 227 -12.37 23.15 2.92
CA ASN A 227 -12.76 23.69 4.22
C ASN A 227 -12.05 22.93 5.36
N PRO A 228 -11.88 23.54 6.57
CA PRO A 228 -11.23 22.89 7.71
C PRO A 228 -11.87 21.55 8.10
N VAL A 229 -13.18 21.42 7.88
CA VAL A 229 -13.95 20.21 8.21
C VAL A 229 -13.57 19.00 7.34
N GLU A 230 -13.09 19.23 6.12
CA GLU A 230 -12.82 18.17 5.14
C GLU A 230 -11.36 17.71 5.14
N HIS A 231 -10.44 18.62 5.50
CA HIS A 231 -9.02 18.39 5.35
C HIS A 231 -8.20 19.19 6.39
N PRO A 232 -7.18 18.58 7.02
CA PRO A 232 -6.36 19.26 8.04
C PRO A 232 -5.66 20.54 7.55
N HIS A 233 -5.31 20.60 6.26
CA HIS A 233 -4.70 21.80 5.64
C HIS A 233 -5.74 22.82 5.14
N GLY A 234 -7.04 22.55 5.30
CA GLY A 234 -8.12 23.37 4.77
C GLY A 234 -8.47 24.54 5.67
N GLY A 235 -9.03 25.59 5.07
CA GLY A 235 -9.50 26.79 5.78
C GLY A 235 -8.56 27.99 5.77
N GLY A 236 -8.94 28.98 6.59
CA GLY A 236 -8.29 30.29 6.66
C GLY A 236 -8.74 31.25 5.55
N ASN A 237 -8.46 32.54 5.76
CA ASN A 237 -8.75 33.60 4.77
C ASN A 237 -7.74 33.60 3.61
N HIS A 238 -6.54 33.09 3.86
CA HIS A 238 -5.48 32.93 2.86
C HIS A 238 -5.14 31.46 2.71
N GLN A 239 -4.83 31.02 1.48
CA GLN A 239 -4.46 29.62 1.21
C GLN A 239 -3.05 29.31 1.72
N HIS A 240 -2.96 28.73 2.91
CA HIS A 240 -1.72 28.24 3.52
C HIS A 240 -2.00 27.02 4.40
N ILE A 241 -0.97 26.27 4.79
CA ILE A 241 -1.14 25.04 5.60
C ILE A 241 -1.31 25.36 7.10
N GLY A 242 -0.75 26.48 7.58
CA GLY A 242 -0.82 26.90 8.98
C GLY A 242 0.11 26.15 9.94
N HIS A 243 0.43 24.89 9.64
CA HIS A 243 1.36 24.06 10.41
C HIS A 243 2.41 23.37 9.53
N ALA A 244 3.40 22.70 10.14
CA ALA A 244 4.36 21.90 9.40
C ALA A 244 3.65 20.80 8.58
N SER A 245 4.03 20.63 7.32
CA SER A 245 3.42 19.61 6.44
C SER A 245 4.02 18.21 6.64
N THR A 246 5.05 18.08 7.49
CA THR A 246 5.68 16.83 7.87
C THR A 246 4.94 16.19 9.03
N VAL A 247 4.42 14.98 8.82
CA VAL A 247 3.61 14.29 9.83
C VAL A 247 4.31 13.00 10.29
N ARG A 248 4.19 12.69 11.59
CA ARG A 248 4.79 11.49 12.17
C ARG A 248 4.14 10.20 11.62
N ARG A 249 4.87 9.09 11.71
CA ARG A 249 4.41 7.78 11.18
C ARG A 249 3.20 7.22 11.93
N ASP A 250 3.16 7.48 13.23
CA ASP A 250 2.18 7.08 14.24
C ASP A 250 0.92 7.96 14.28
N ALA A 251 0.88 9.04 13.50
CA ALA A 251 -0.30 9.91 13.43
C ALA A 251 -1.58 9.12 13.10
N PRO A 252 -2.73 9.44 13.72
CA PRO A 252 -3.97 8.72 13.49
C PRO A 252 -4.48 8.90 12.05
N PRO A 253 -5.29 7.97 11.53
CA PRO A 253 -5.99 8.15 10.27
C PRO A 253 -6.82 9.44 10.30
N GLY A 254 -6.68 10.29 9.28
CA GLY A 254 -7.31 11.62 9.24
C GLY A 254 -6.30 12.75 9.48
N GLN A 255 -5.37 12.60 10.41
CA GLN A 255 -4.26 13.54 10.63
C GLN A 255 -3.04 13.22 9.74
N LYS A 256 -2.93 11.98 9.25
CA LYS A 256 -1.82 11.51 8.40
C LYS A 256 -1.92 12.04 6.97
N VAL A 257 -1.57 13.31 6.81
CA VAL A 257 -1.70 14.09 5.57
C VAL A 257 -0.41 14.87 5.31
N GLY A 258 -0.06 15.12 4.04
CA GLY A 258 1.19 15.80 3.68
C GLY A 258 2.38 14.85 3.53
N LEU A 259 3.55 15.26 4.01
CA LEU A 259 4.81 14.52 3.92
C LEU A 259 4.94 13.56 5.10
N ILE A 260 4.46 12.33 4.93
CA ILE A 260 4.39 11.32 6.00
C ILE A 260 5.77 10.73 6.25
N ALA A 261 6.26 10.85 7.48
CA ALA A 261 7.54 10.32 7.96
C ALA A 261 8.73 10.68 7.04
N ALA A 262 8.68 11.89 6.45
CA ALA A 262 9.73 12.37 5.58
C ALA A 262 11.01 12.60 6.37
N ARG A 263 12.08 11.90 5.97
CA ARG A 263 13.42 12.07 6.55
C ARG A 263 14.10 13.37 6.10
N ARG A 264 13.69 13.90 4.95
CA ARG A 264 14.20 15.12 4.34
C ARG A 264 13.09 15.79 3.55
N THR A 265 13.11 17.11 3.49
CA THR A 265 12.20 17.93 2.68
C THR A 265 12.99 18.83 1.71
N GLY A 266 12.29 19.47 0.78
CA GLY A 266 12.90 20.33 -0.24
C GLY A 266 13.39 19.58 -1.48
N ARG A 267 13.82 20.35 -2.49
CA ARG A 267 14.33 19.80 -3.75
C ARG A 267 15.75 19.27 -3.54
N LEU A 268 16.01 18.04 -3.98
CA LEU A 268 17.36 17.49 -3.99
C LEU A 268 18.25 18.30 -4.94
N ARG A 269 19.40 18.75 -4.46
CA ARG A 269 20.44 19.46 -5.22
C ARG A 269 21.81 18.81 -5.00
N GLY A 270 22.72 19.00 -5.95
CA GLY A 270 24.10 18.50 -5.87
C GLY A 270 24.19 16.97 -5.93
N GLN A 271 25.17 16.41 -5.21
CA GLN A 271 25.46 14.96 -5.23
C GLN A 271 24.26 14.09 -4.84
N ALA A 272 23.41 14.55 -3.91
CA ALA A 272 22.21 13.81 -3.52
C ALA A 272 21.19 13.65 -4.66
N ALA A 273 21.11 14.62 -5.60
CA ALA A 273 20.31 14.49 -6.80
C ALA A 273 20.96 13.53 -7.82
N ALA A 274 22.29 13.56 -7.93
CA ALA A 274 23.05 12.66 -8.81
C ALA A 274 22.94 11.20 -8.35
N SER A 275 23.03 10.93 -7.04
CA SER A 275 22.86 9.59 -6.46
C SER A 275 21.44 9.05 -6.67
N ALA A 276 20.41 9.90 -6.56
CA ALA A 276 19.03 9.52 -6.83
C ALA A 276 18.80 9.22 -8.33
N ALA A 277 19.32 10.07 -9.23
CA ALA A 277 19.22 9.85 -10.67
C ALA A 277 19.97 8.58 -11.14
N LYS A 278 21.04 8.20 -10.45
CA LYS A 278 21.77 6.94 -10.71
C LYS A 278 20.99 5.71 -10.23
N ALA A 279 20.13 5.85 -9.22
CA ALA A 279 19.25 4.77 -8.76
C ALA A 279 18.11 4.48 -9.76
N ASP A 280 17.68 5.48 -10.54
CA ASP A 280 16.61 5.34 -11.54
C ASP A 280 17.10 4.85 -12.92
N LYS A 281 18.41 4.93 -13.22
CA LYS A 281 18.99 4.62 -14.55
C LYS A 281 19.67 3.25 -14.67
N VAL A 282 19.71 2.45 -13.61
CA VAL A 282 20.34 1.10 -13.57
C VAL A 282 19.36 0.13 -12.95
#